data_AF-U4KMZ4-F1
#
_entry.id   AF-U4KMZ4-F1
#
_cell.length_a   1.000
_cell.length_b   1.000
_cell.length_c   1.000
_cell.angle_alpha   90.00
_cell.angle_beta   90.00
_cell.angle_gamma   90.00
#
_symmetry.space_group_name_H-M   'P 1'
#
loop_
_entity.id
_entity.type
_entity.pdbx_description
1 polymer ?
#
loop_
_entity_poly.entity_id
_entity_poly.type
_entity_poly.pdbx_seq_one_letter_code
_entity_poly.pdbx_strand_id
1 'polypeptide(L)'
;MFTGYKIRQLKESLISSVDLIIDGQFIESEIDKVRNLVGSTNQTFYHVSQRYINEMDWFVKKRDFLVDINISENFLITGDFVIKK
;
A
#
# COMPACT_ATOMS: atom_id res chain seq x y z
N MET A 1 2.54 6.32 -6.00
CA MET A 1 3.70 5.84 -6.79
C MET A 1 4.70 5.18 -5.86
N PHE A 2 5.11 3.94 -6.14
CA PHE A 2 6.21 3.27 -5.43
C PHE A 2 7.52 3.55 -6.16
N THR A 3 8.53 4.03 -5.46
CA THR A 3 9.76 4.50 -6.13
C THR A 3 11.00 3.68 -5.77
N GLY A 4 11.05 3.03 -4.60
CA GLY A 4 12.25 2.37 -4.08
C GLY A 4 13.37 3.35 -3.66
N TYR A 5 13.36 4.57 -4.19
CA TYR A 5 14.22 5.67 -3.80
C TYR A 5 13.60 6.51 -2.67
N LYS A 6 14.44 7.29 -1.99
CA LYS A 6 13.96 8.35 -1.09
C LYS A 6 13.40 9.51 -1.89
N ILE A 7 12.36 10.16 -1.37
CA ILE A 7 11.67 11.26 -2.06
C ILE A 7 12.64 12.38 -2.47
N ARG A 8 13.66 12.64 -1.65
CA ARG A 8 14.73 13.64 -1.89
C ARG A 8 15.61 13.33 -3.09
N GLN A 9 15.56 12.10 -3.62
CA GLN A 9 16.31 11.66 -4.80
C GLN A 9 15.46 11.79 -6.08
N LEU A 10 14.17 12.11 -5.96
CA LEU A 10 13.26 12.24 -7.10
C LEU A 10 13.31 13.66 -7.67
N LYS A 11 13.05 13.78 -8.97
CA LYS A 11 12.89 15.09 -9.62
C LYS A 11 11.58 15.73 -9.18
N GLU A 12 11.59 17.04 -8.97
CA GLU A 12 10.40 17.82 -8.55
C GLU A 12 9.21 17.65 -9.52
N SER A 13 9.49 17.57 -10.83
CA SER A 13 8.46 17.33 -11.84
C SER A 13 7.77 15.98 -11.68
N LEU A 14 8.47 14.97 -11.17
CA LEU A 14 7.87 13.68 -10.87
C LEU A 14 7.05 13.76 -9.58
N ILE A 15 7.57 14.43 -8.55
CA ILE A 15 6.90 14.59 -7.26
C ILE A 15 5.55 15.28 -7.48
N SER A 16 5.55 16.45 -8.13
CA SER A 16 4.35 17.25 -8.40
C SER A 16 3.33 16.62 -9.34
N SER A 17 3.65 15.50 -10.01
CA SER A 17 2.75 14.82 -10.96
C SER A 17 1.86 13.75 -10.32
N VAL A 18 2.02 13.47 -9.02
CA VAL A 18 1.30 12.40 -8.31
C VAL A 18 0.66 12.92 -7.03
N ASP A 19 -0.34 12.20 -6.53
CA ASP A 19 -1.01 12.56 -5.26
C ASP A 19 -0.28 12.00 -4.02
N LEU A 20 0.35 10.82 -4.17
CA LEU A 20 0.94 10.05 -3.09
C LEU A 20 2.22 9.34 -3.56
N ILE A 21 3.28 9.45 -2.77
CA ILE A 21 4.57 8.77 -2.98
C ILE A 21 4.82 7.80 -1.85
N ILE A 22 5.31 6.61 -2.19
CA ILE A 22 5.83 5.62 -1.25
C ILE A 22 7.31 5.47 -1.54
N ASP A 23 8.11 5.96 -0.60
CA ASP A 23 9.56 6.05 -0.71
C ASP A 23 10.24 4.89 0.06
N GLY A 24 11.44 4.53 -0.37
CA GLY A 24 12.26 3.49 0.25
C GLY A 24 12.11 2.09 -0.38
N GLN A 25 13.25 1.40 -0.47
CA GLN A 25 13.34 0.04 -0.96
C GLN A 25 12.79 -0.97 0.04
N PHE A 26 12.35 -2.12 -0.44
CA PHE A 26 12.04 -3.26 0.42
C PHE A 26 13.33 -3.79 1.06
N ILE A 27 13.25 -4.11 2.34
CA ILE A 27 14.32 -4.69 3.16
C ILE A 27 13.75 -5.92 3.87
N GLU A 28 14.28 -7.09 3.52
CA GLU A 28 13.79 -8.38 4.02
C GLU A 28 13.93 -8.53 5.54
N SER A 29 14.96 -7.94 6.15
CA SER A 29 15.14 -7.97 7.61
C SER A 29 14.17 -7.05 8.36
N GLU A 30 13.43 -6.18 7.67
CA GLU A 30 12.58 -5.14 8.25
C GLU A 30 11.12 -5.31 7.82
N ILE A 31 10.61 -6.55 7.76
CA ILE A 31 9.25 -6.84 7.31
C ILE A 31 8.22 -6.04 8.11
N ASP A 32 7.36 -5.31 7.39
CA ASP A 32 6.19 -4.66 7.95
C ASP A 32 5.01 -5.63 7.97
N LYS A 33 4.50 -5.92 9.18
CA LYS A 33 3.35 -6.82 9.38
C LYS A 33 2.05 -6.08 9.69
N VAL A 34 2.09 -4.75 9.72
CA VAL A 34 1.00 -3.89 10.19
C VAL A 34 0.34 -3.15 9.03
N ARG A 35 1.13 -2.56 8.13
CA ARG A 35 0.61 -1.74 7.03
C ARG A 35 0.25 -2.60 5.81
N ASN A 36 -0.78 -2.19 5.06
CA ASN A 36 -1.36 -3.00 3.99
C ASN A 36 -0.56 -2.98 2.68
N LEU A 37 0.02 -1.82 2.32
CA LEU A 37 0.54 -1.58 0.98
C LEU A 37 2.07 -1.48 0.90
N VAL A 38 2.77 -1.67 2.02
CA VAL A 38 4.24 -1.64 2.08
C VAL A 38 4.74 -2.91 2.74
N GLY A 39 5.89 -3.39 2.27
CA GLY A 39 6.48 -4.63 2.73
C GLY A 39 7.52 -4.45 3.84
N SER A 40 8.06 -3.24 4.01
CA SER A 40 9.12 -2.97 5.00
C SER A 40 8.90 -1.70 5.80
N THR A 41 9.37 -1.70 7.05
CA THR A 41 9.12 -0.62 8.01
C THR A 41 9.80 0.70 7.61
N ASN A 42 10.93 0.64 6.89
CA ASN A 42 11.64 1.81 6.34
C ASN A 42 10.88 2.57 5.23
N GLN A 43 9.81 1.98 4.68
CA GLN A 43 9.04 2.61 3.60
C GLN A 43 8.09 3.66 4.15
N THR A 44 8.03 4.83 3.50
CA THR A 44 7.29 6.01 4.02
C THR A 44 6.31 6.55 2.99
N PHE A 45 5.10 6.88 3.46
CA PHE A 45 4.07 7.53 2.66
C PHE A 45 4.22 9.05 2.72
N TYR A 46 4.20 9.71 1.56
CA TYR A 46 4.25 11.16 1.42
C TYR A 46 3.04 11.64 0.62
N HIS A 47 2.25 12.51 1.25
CA HIS A 47 1.17 13.23 0.59
C HIS A 47 1.75 14.38 -0.20
N VAL A 48 1.57 14.35 -1.51
CA VAL A 48 1.93 15.48 -2.39
C VAL A 48 0.71 16.38 -2.57
N SER A 49 -0.48 15.78 -2.66
CA SER A 49 -1.75 16.51 -2.75
C SER A 49 -2.68 16.17 -1.58
N GLN A 50 -3.77 16.94 -1.47
CA GLN A 50 -4.79 16.75 -0.43
C GLN A 50 -5.81 15.65 -0.77
N ARG A 51 -5.69 14.98 -1.92
CA ARG A 51 -6.72 14.08 -2.44
C ARG A 51 -7.08 12.91 -1.50
N TYR A 52 -6.10 12.40 -0.75
CA TYR A 52 -6.25 11.20 0.09
C TYR A 52 -6.02 11.47 1.58
N ILE A 53 -6.11 12.73 2.03
CA ILE A 53 -5.75 13.08 3.40
C ILE A 53 -6.69 12.43 4.45
N ASN A 54 -7.95 12.18 4.09
CA ASN A 54 -8.94 11.59 4.99
C ASN A 54 -9.04 10.06 4.87
N GLU A 55 -8.41 9.49 3.84
CA GLU A 55 -8.52 8.08 3.46
C GLU A 55 -7.26 7.28 3.81
N MET A 56 -6.36 7.84 4.62
CA MET A 56 -5.05 7.21 4.88
C MET A 56 -5.11 5.84 5.52
N ASP A 57 -6.16 5.60 6.30
CA ASP A 57 -6.45 4.29 6.88
C ASP A 57 -6.49 3.19 5.82
N TRP A 58 -6.94 3.49 4.60
CA TRP A 58 -6.97 2.54 3.49
C TRP A 58 -5.55 2.05 3.12
N PHE A 59 -4.56 2.93 3.22
CA PHE A 59 -3.17 2.65 2.85
C PHE A 59 -2.35 2.03 3.99
N VAL A 60 -2.59 2.48 5.23
CA VAL A 60 -1.72 2.14 6.38
C VAL A 60 -2.30 1.14 7.36
N LYS A 61 -3.61 0.90 7.36
CA LYS A 61 -4.22 -0.07 8.28
C LYS A 61 -4.47 -1.39 7.59
N LYS A 62 -4.11 -2.50 8.25
CA LYS A 62 -4.49 -3.84 7.83
C LYS A 62 -6.02 -3.95 7.81
N ARG A 63 -6.57 -4.56 6.76
CA ARG A 63 -8.01 -4.77 6.60
C ARG A 63 -8.34 -6.25 6.75
N ASP A 64 -9.50 -6.53 7.33
CA ASP A 64 -10.04 -7.88 7.34
C ASP A 64 -10.32 -8.30 5.90
N PHE A 65 -9.83 -9.48 5.53
CA PHE A 65 -9.96 -10.06 4.21
C PHE A 65 -10.86 -11.28 4.30
N LEU A 66 -11.91 -11.32 3.49
CA LEU A 66 -12.73 -12.53 3.34
C LEU A 66 -12.18 -13.32 2.16
N VAL A 67 -11.84 -14.58 2.43
CA VAL A 67 -11.40 -15.53 1.41
C VAL A 67 -12.57 -16.47 1.15
N ASP A 68 -12.99 -16.54 -0.11
CA ASP A 68 -13.97 -17.51 -0.58
C ASP A 68 -13.23 -18.64 -1.31
N ILE A 69 -13.40 -19.87 -0.83
CA ILE A 69 -12.80 -21.06 -1.41
C ILE A 69 -13.91 -21.94 -1.98
N ASN A 70 -13.94 -22.07 -3.31
CA ASN A 70 -14.86 -22.97 -4.00
C ASN A 70 -14.12 -24.27 -4.33
N ILE A 71 -14.54 -25.36 -3.69
CA ILE A 71 -14.02 -26.72 -3.92
C ILE A 71 -15.12 -27.49 -4.66
N SER A 72 -15.13 -27.38 -5.99
CA SER A 72 -16.02 -28.17 -6.86
C SER A 72 -15.19 -28.81 -7.98
N GLU A 73 -15.72 -28.99 -9.18
CA GLU A 73 -15.00 -29.57 -10.33
C GLU A 73 -13.69 -28.80 -10.66
N ASN A 74 -13.62 -27.52 -10.28
CA ASN A 74 -12.40 -26.71 -10.29
C ASN A 74 -12.10 -26.16 -8.89
N PHE A 75 -10.81 -26.00 -8.58
CA PHE A 75 -10.33 -25.32 -7.38
C PHE A 75 -10.18 -23.83 -7.65
N LEU A 76 -11.00 -23.01 -6.98
CA LEU A 76 -10.98 -21.55 -7.11
C LEU A 76 -10.81 -20.90 -5.73
N ILE A 77 -9.81 -20.03 -5.60
CA ILE A 77 -9.63 -19.14 -4.45
C ILE A 77 -9.85 -17.70 -4.91
N THR A 78 -10.82 -17.03 -4.32
CA THR A 78 -11.06 -15.58 -4.50
C THR A 78 -11.05 -14.89 -3.14
N GLY A 79 -10.94 -13.57 -3.12
CA GLY A 79 -11.13 -12.82 -1.89
C GLY A 79 -11.22 -11.33 -2.10
N ASP A 80 -11.95 -10.68 -1.20
CA ASP A 80 -12.24 -9.25 -1.19
C ASP A 80 -12.06 -8.67 0.22
N PHE A 81 -11.78 -7.36 0.27
CA PHE A 81 -11.68 -6.63 1.53
C PHE A 81 -13.07 -6.35 2.11
N VAL A 82 -13.22 -6.49 3.43
CA VAL A 82 -14.49 -6.16 4.10
C VAL A 82 -14.65 -4.64 4.18
N ILE A 83 -15.67 -4.11 3.51
CA ILE A 83 -16.11 -2.72 3.69
C ILE A 83 -17.17 -2.71 4.79
N LYS A 84 -16.80 -2.28 6.01
CA LYS A 84 -17.79 -2.05 7.07
C LYS A 84 -18.57 -0.78 6.72
N LYS A 85 -19.89 -0.93 6.54
CA LYS A 85 -20.84 0.17 6.34
C LYS A 85 -21.02 1.00 7.60
#